data_AF-A0A1F7NHF7-F1
#
_entry.id   AF-A0A1F7NHF7-F1
#
_cell.length_a   1.000
_cell.length_b   1.000
_cell.length_c   1.000
_cell.angle_alpha   90.00
_cell.angle_beta   90.00
_cell.angle_gamma   90.00
#
_symmetry.space_group_name_H-M   'P 1'
#
loop_
_entity.id
_entity.type
_entity.pdbx_description
1 polymer ?
#
loop_
_entity_poly.entity_id
_entity_poly.type
_entity_poly.pdbx_seq_one_letter_code
_entity_poly.pdbx_strand_id
1 'polypeptide(L)' 'MLTGSDGLRLETTTLRWQAKERRVWTNDPVTIFRDGAVIQGQGLEAWMADERTQVKGRLRATFAERPPERSR' A
#
# COMPACT_ATOMS: atom_id res chain seq x y z
N MET A 1 -1.35 -10.87 -5.53
CA MET A 1 -0.63 -9.64 -5.90
C MET A 1 -1.59 -8.73 -6.64
N LEU A 2 -1.70 -7.47 -6.21
CA LEU A 2 -2.40 -6.41 -6.95
C LEU A 2 -1.43 -5.30 -7.33
N THR A 3 -1.70 -4.65 -8.45
CA THR A 3 -0.98 -3.47 -8.91
C THR A 3 -1.99 -2.35 -9.18
N GLY A 4 -1.83 -1.23 -8.47
CA GLY A 4 -2.53 0.01 -8.74
C GLY A 4 -1.93 0.73 -9.94
N SER A 5 -2.73 1.55 -10.61
CA SER A 5 -2.31 2.36 -11.76
C SER A 5 -1.28 3.44 -11.40
N ASP A 6 -1.15 3.75 -10.12
CA ASP A 6 -0.21 4.72 -9.54
C ASP A 6 1.17 4.12 -9.24
N GLY A 7 1.42 2.88 -9.66
CA GLY A 7 2.68 2.17 -9.39
C GLY A 7 2.73 1.50 -8.01
N LEU A 8 1.65 1.53 -7.23
CA LEU A 8 1.54 0.81 -5.97
C LEU A 8 1.38 -0.69 -6.24
N ARG A 9 2.23 -1.53 -5.64
CA ARG A 9 2.04 -2.99 -5.62
C ARG A 9 1.70 -3.43 -4.20
N LEU A 10 0.62 -4.20 -4.07
CA LEU A 10 0.17 -4.80 -2.81
C LEU A 10 0.28 -6.32 -2.88
N GLU A 11 0.95 -6.88 -1.89
CA GLU A 11 1.02 -8.30 -1.63
C GLU A 11 0.33 -8.65 -0.33
N THR A 12 -0.59 -9.61 -0.40
CA THR A 12 -1.35 -10.16 0.74
C THR A 12 -1.97 -11.49 0.29
N THR A 13 -2.41 -12.30 1.25
CA THR A 13 -3.05 -13.60 0.99
C THR A 13 -4.49 -13.42 0.53
N THR A 14 -5.27 -12.64 1.30
CA THR A 14 -6.67 -12.37 0.99
C THR A 14 -6.87 -10.88 0.81
N LEU A 15 -7.74 -10.54 -0.14
CA LEU A 15 -8.21 -9.17 -0.29
C LEU A 15 -9.72 -9.16 -0.50
N ARG A 16 -10.41 -8.31 0.25
CA ARG A 16 -11.86 -8.16 0.18
C ARG A 16 -12.19 -6.84 -0.50
N TRP A 17 -13.20 -6.88 -1.36
CA TRP A 17 -13.73 -5.72 -2.06
C TRP A 17 -15.18 -5.48 -1.68
N GLN A 18 -15.53 -4.22 -1.42
CA GLN A 18 -16.89 -3.77 -1.20
C GLN A 18 -17.22 -2.64 -2.19
N ALA A 19 -17.99 -2.98 -3.22
CA ALA A 19 -18.29 -2.06 -4.32
C ALA A 19 -19.02 -0.78 -3.88
N LYS A 20 -20.02 -0.91 -2.98
CA LYS A 20 -20.85 0.23 -2.53
C LYS A 20 -20.04 1.34 -1.87
N GLU A 21 -19.05 0.97 -1.06
CA GLU A 21 -18.16 1.90 -0.35
C GLU A 21 -16.86 2.18 -1.13
N ARG A 22 -16.69 1.56 -2.30
CA ARG A 22 -15.43 1.54 -3.06
C ARG A 22 -14.24 1.24 -2.16
N ARG A 23 -14.41 0.27 -1.26
CA ARG A 23 -13.48 -0.07 -0.20
C ARG A 23 -12.79 -1.40 -0.46
N VAL A 24 -11.48 -1.41 -0.31
CA VAL A 24 -10.64 -2.61 -0.29
C VAL A 24 -10.13 -2.82 1.13
N TRP A 25 -10.16 -4.05 1.63
CA TRP A 25 -9.57 -4.33 2.94
C TRP A 25 -9.04 -5.75 3.11
N THR A 26 -8.11 -5.90 4.05
CA THR A 26 -7.61 -7.17 4.55
C THR A 26 -7.15 -7.06 6.01
N ASN A 27 -7.26 -8.16 6.75
CA ASN A 27 -6.66 -8.33 8.08
C ASN A 27 -5.42 -9.23 8.03
N ASP A 28 -5.06 -9.73 6.85
CA ASP A 28 -3.86 -10.51 6.64
C ASP A 28 -2.64 -9.57 6.59
N PRO A 29 -1.43 -10.09 6.83
CA PRO A 29 -0.22 -9.34 6.58
C PRO A 29 -0.19 -8.75 5.17
N VAL A 30 0.36 -7.54 5.06
CA VAL A 30 0.52 -6.81 3.81
C VAL A 30 1.96 -6.39 3.60
N THR A 31 2.43 -6.48 2.35
CA THR A 31 3.63 -5.78 1.89
C THR A 31 3.24 -4.85 0.74
N ILE A 32 3.59 -3.58 0.88
CA ILE A 32 3.31 -2.52 -0.09
C ILE A 32 4.64 -2.04 -0.66
N PHE A 33 4.72 -1.97 -1.98
CA PHE A 33 5.88 -1.43 -2.70
C PHE A 33 5.44 -0.16 -3.44
N ARG A 34 6.22 0.91 -3.28
CA ARG A 34 5.98 2.19 -3.97
C ARG A 34 7.25 3.03 -3.97
N ASP A 35 7.69 3.53 -5.13
CA ASP A 35 8.76 4.54 -5.26
C ASP A 35 10.03 4.26 -4.42
N GLY A 36 10.51 3.01 -4.42
CA GLY A 36 11.67 2.59 -3.62
C GLY A 36 11.39 2.39 -2.13
N ALA A 37 10.14 2.55 -1.69
CA ALA A 37 9.68 2.19 -0.36
C ALA A 37 9.09 0.77 -0.32
N VAL A 38 9.40 0.05 0.76
CA VAL A 38 8.76 -1.21 1.15
C VAL A 38 8.12 -1.01 2.52
N ILE A 39 6.81 -1.19 2.59
CA ILE A 39 6.02 -1.02 3.83
C ILE A 39 5.39 -2.37 4.18
N GLN A 40 5.63 -2.84 5.40
CA GLN A 40 5.09 -4.08 5.94
C GLN A 40 4.15 -3.77 7.11
N GLY A 41 2.98 -4.42 7.13
CA GLY A 41 1.98 -4.24 8.20
C GLY A 41 1.06 -5.46 8.36
N GLN A 42 0.15 -5.41 9.34
CA GLN A 42 -0.72 -6.54 9.72
C GLN A 42 -2.15 -6.44 9.15
N GLY A 43 -2.40 -5.48 8.26
CA GLY A 43 -3.69 -5.31 7.61
C GLY A 43 -3.74 -4.00 6.84
N LEU A 44 -4.74 -3.85 5.99
CA LEU A 44 -4.92 -2.67 5.16
C LEU A 44 -6.39 -2.36 4.96
N GLU A 45 -6.72 -1.08 4.93
CA GLU A 45 -7.97 -0.55 4.41
C GLU A 45 -7.69 0.60 3.45
N ALA A 46 -8.32 0.57 2.29
CA ALA A 46 -8.26 1.65 1.30
C ALA A 46 -9.66 2.00 0.82
N TRP A 47 -9.96 3.30 0.78
CA TRP A 47 -11.18 3.86 0.23
C TRP A 47 -10.83 4.61 -1.05
N MET A 48 -11.24 4.05 -2.19
CA MET A 48 -10.85 4.55 -3.51
C MET A 48 -11.56 5.86 -3.88
N ALA A 49 -12.69 6.18 -3.22
CA ALA A 49 -13.39 7.44 -3.43
C ALA A 49 -12.65 8.62 -2.78
N ASP A 50 -11.98 8.37 -1.66
CA ASP A 50 -11.36 9.41 -0.81
C ASP A 50 -9.83 9.41 -0.91
N GLU A 51 -9.27 8.56 -1.79
CA GLU A 51 -7.82 8.33 -1.95
C GLU A 51 -7.10 8.04 -0.62
N ARG A 52 -7.83 7.46 0.34
CA ARG A 52 -7.34 7.22 1.70
C ARG A 52 -6.91 5.77 1.85
N THR A 53 -5.68 5.57 2.29
CA THR A 53 -5.15 4.25 2.67
C THR A 53 -4.68 4.26 4.12
N GLN A 54 -5.03 3.20 4.86
CA GLN A 54 -4.58 2.95 6.22
C GLN A 54 -3.97 1.56 6.30
N VAL A 55 -2.78 1.48 6.90
CA VAL A 55 -2.16 0.21 7.29
C VAL A 55 -2.39 0.00 8.77
N LYS A 56 -2.84 -1.21 9.14
CA LYS A 56 -3.23 -1.54 10.51
C LYS A 56 -2.08 -2.17 11.28
N GLY A 57 -2.07 -1.93 12.58
CA GLY A 57 -1.16 -2.56 13.53
C GLY A 57 0.26 -2.01 13.44
N ARG A 58 1.23 -2.82 13.88
CA ARG A 58 2.65 -2.47 13.82
C ARG A 58 3.09 -2.38 12.36
N LEU A 59 3.77 -1.28 12.02
CA LEU A 59 4.25 -1.00 10.69
C LEU A 59 5.78 -0.91 10.68
N ARG A 60 6.41 -1.48 9.65
CA ARG A 60 7.82 -1.27 9.30
C ARG A 60 7.91 -0.72 7.89
N ALA A 61 8.50 0.47 7.73
CA ALA A 61 8.78 1.06 6.43
C ALA A 61 10.29 1.13 6.20
N THR A 62 10.73 0.75 5.01
CA THR A 62 12.11 0.92 4.54
C THR A 62 12.06 1.73 3.25
N PHE A 63 12.79 2.84 3.21
CA PHE A 63 12.87 3.71 2.04
C PHE A 63 14.27 3.57 1.44
N ALA A 64 14.35 3.34 0.13
CA ALA A 64 15.62 3.47 -0.58
C ALA A 64 16.13 4.91 -0.45
N GLU A 65 17.44 5.07 -0.35
CA GLU A 65 18.07 6.39 -0.43
C GLU A 65 17.66 7.04 -1.76
N ARG A 66 17.09 8.24 -1.68
CA ARG A 66 16.81 9.04 -2.88
C ARG A 66 18.17 9.34 -3.52
N PRO A 67 18.41 9.00 -4.79
CA PRO A 67 19.61 9.47 -5.49
C PRO A 67 19.68 10.99 -5.36
N PRO A 68 20.86 11.59 -5.12
CA PRO A 68 20.97 13.03 -5.05
C PRO A 68 20.36 13.62 -6.32
N GLU A 69 19.44 14.57 -6.13
CA GLU A 69 18.78 15.27 -7.22
C GLU A 69 19.87 15.92 -8.07
N ARG A 70 20.08 15.40 -9.29
CA ARG A 70 21.05 16.01 -10.22
C ARG A 70 20.46 17.35 -10.64
N SER A 71 20.92 18.41 -9.98
CA SER A 71 20.69 19.79 -10.42
C SER A 71 21.18 19.91 -11.86
N ARG A 72 20.26 20.26 -12.76
CA ARG A 72 20.54 20.66 -14.14
C ARG A 72 20.59 22.18 -14.21
#